data_AF-V9PTB7-F1
#
_entry.id   AF-V9PTB7-F1
#
_cell.length_a   1.000
_cell.length_b   1.000
_cell.length_c   1.000
_cell.angle_alpha   90.00
_cell.angle_beta   90.00
_cell.angle_gamma   90.00
#
_symmetry.space_group_name_H-M   'P 1'
#
loop_
_entity.id
_entity.type
_entity.pdbx_description
1 polymer ?
#
loop_
_entity_poly.entity_id
_entity_poly.type
_entity_poly.pdbx_seq_one_letter_code
_entity_poly.pdbx_strand_id
1 'polypeptide(L)' 'LTGENPLQVLVTAIINSGPREDSTRIGRAGTVRRQAVDVSPLRRVNQAIWLLCTGAREAAFRNIKTIAECVADELIN' A
#
# COMPACT_ATOMS: atom_id res chain seq x y z
N LEU A 1 0.79 4.74 21.40
CA LEU A 1 0.62 3.33 21.02
C LEU A 1 1.95 2.62 20.84
N THR A 2 2.90 3.14 20.04
CA THR A 2 4.22 2.48 19.84
C THR A 2 5.37 3.09 20.66
N GLY A 3 5.32 4.39 21.00
CA GLY A 3 6.41 5.07 21.72
C GLY A 3 7.67 5.33 20.87
N GLU A 4 7.65 4.93 19.61
CA GLU A 4 8.72 5.13 18.64
C GLU A 4 8.56 6.44 17.85
N ASN A 5 9.60 6.82 17.12
CA ASN A 5 9.53 7.96 16.20
C ASN A 5 8.47 7.68 15.11
N PRO A 6 7.44 8.54 14.95
CA PRO A 6 6.38 8.32 13.96
C PRO A 6 6.89 8.24 12.51
N LEU A 7 8.01 8.91 12.20
CA LEU A 7 8.65 8.79 10.89
C LEU A 7 9.22 7.38 10.66
N GLN A 8 9.76 6.75 11.71
CA GLN A 8 10.27 5.39 11.62
C GLN A 8 9.13 4.40 11.37
N VAL A 9 8.01 4.55 12.08
CA VAL A 9 6.81 3.73 11.89
C VAL A 9 6.31 3.85 10.45
N LEU A 10 6.23 5.09 9.92
CA LEU A 10 5.83 5.33 8.53
C LEU A 10 6.75 4.65 7.52
N VAL A 11 8.07 4.74 7.71
CA VAL A 11 9.05 4.10 6.81
C VAL A 11 8.91 2.59 6.86
N THR A 12 8.79 2.01 8.05
CA THR A 12 8.59 0.57 8.24
C THR A 12 7.30 0.09 7.54
N ALA A 13 6.19 0.82 7.71
CA ALA A 13 4.93 0.52 7.06
C ALA A 13 5.08 0.51 5.52
N ILE A 14 5.67 1.55 4.94
CA ILE A 14 5.88 1.64 3.47
C ILE A 14 6.74 0.49 2.94
N ILE A 15 7.80 0.11 3.66
CA ILE A 15 8.70 -0.99 3.25
C ILE A 15 7.95 -2.33 3.23
N ASN A 16 7.02 -2.54 4.15
CA ASN A 16 6.28 -3.79 4.32
C ASN A 16 5.04 -3.89 3.43
N SER A 17 4.34 -2.78 3.14
CA SER A 17 3.09 -2.79 2.38
C SER A 17 3.28 -2.85 0.85
N GLY A 18 4.47 -2.50 0.33
CA GLY A 18 4.70 -2.45 -1.11
C GLY A 18 4.88 -3.84 -1.74
N PRO A 19 4.08 -4.23 -2.76
CA PRO A 19 4.23 -5.51 -3.46
C PRO A 19 5.55 -5.56 -4.25
N ARG A 20 6.18 -6.73 -4.30
CA ARG A 20 7.44 -6.97 -5.05
C ARG A 20 7.20 -7.47 -6.46
N GLU A 21 6.12 -8.20 -6.66
CA GLU A 21 5.68 -8.73 -7.96
C GLU A 21 4.27 -8.21 -8.27
N ASP A 22 3.98 -7.98 -9.55
CA ASP A 22 2.67 -7.62 -10.06
C ASP A 22 2.34 -8.47 -11.30
N SER A 23 1.07 -8.61 -11.64
CA SER A 23 0.65 -9.33 -12.84
C SER A 23 0.25 -8.34 -13.93
N THR A 24 0.99 -8.31 -15.03
CA THR A 24 0.66 -7.46 -16.17
C THR A 24 0.09 -8.27 -17.31
N ARG A 25 -0.91 -7.68 -17.99
CA ARG A 25 -1.47 -8.26 -19.21
C ARG A 25 -0.49 -7.97 -20.35
N ILE A 26 0.30 -8.97 -20.72
CA ILE A 26 1.26 -8.86 -21.82
C ILE A 26 0.64 -9.48 -23.07
N GLY A 27 0.45 -8.65 -24.09
CA GLY A 27 0.07 -9.08 -25.43
C GLY A 27 1.31 -9.25 -26.29
N ARG A 28 1.48 -10.44 -26.86
CA ARG A 28 2.45 -10.67 -27.94
C ARG A 28 1.75 -11.42 -29.06
N ALA A 29 1.70 -10.80 -30.23
CA ALA A 29 0.88 -11.25 -31.36
C ALA A 29 -0.60 -11.44 -30.96
N GLY A 30 -1.28 -12.45 -31.52
CA GLY A 30 -2.71 -12.73 -31.29
C GLY A 30 -3.06 -13.36 -29.94
N THR A 31 -2.10 -13.52 -29.03
CA THR A 31 -2.35 -14.08 -27.69
C THR A 31 -2.09 -13.05 -26.61
N VAL A 32 -3.03 -12.95 -25.67
CA VAL A 32 -2.91 -12.06 -24.52
C VAL A 32 -3.07 -12.86 -23.24
N ARG A 33 -2.05 -12.81 -22.37
CA ARG A 33 -2.04 -13.53 -21.09
C ARG A 33 -1.56 -12.61 -19.97
N ARG A 34 -1.88 -12.96 -18.73
CA ARG A 34 -1.24 -12.33 -17.56
C ARG A 34 0.10 -12.99 -17.33
N GLN A 35 1.13 -12.18 -17.10
CA GLN A 35 2.46 -12.64 -16.77
C GLN A 35 2.94 -11.91 -15.51
N ALA A 36 3.63 -12.63 -14.64
CA ALA A 36 4.28 -12.05 -13.48
C ALA A 36 5.46 -11.17 -13.94
N VAL A 37 5.53 -9.97 -13.38
CA VAL A 37 6.60 -9.00 -13.61
C VAL A 37 7.05 -8.40 -12.30
N ASP A 38 8.34 -8.06 -12.23
CA ASP A 38 8.90 -7.35 -11.09
C ASP A 38 8.47 -5.88 -11.08
N VAL A 39 8.33 -5.33 -9.88
CA VAL A 39 7.91 -3.93 -9.68
C VAL A 39 9.11 -3.04 -9.41
N SER A 40 9.17 -1.87 -10.07
CA SER A 40 10.23 -0.89 -9.81
C SER A 40 10.16 -0.33 -8.37
N PRO A 41 11.29 0.06 -7.74
CA PRO A 41 11.29 0.57 -6.37
C PRO A 41 10.36 1.77 -6.17
N LEU A 42 10.31 2.69 -7.15
CA LEU A 42 9.42 3.85 -7.11
C LEU A 42 7.94 3.44 -7.16
N ARG A 43 7.58 2.51 -8.06
CA ARG A 43 6.21 2.01 -8.16
C ARG A 43 5.81 1.29 -6.88
N ARG A 44 6.72 0.54 -6.26
CA ARG A 44 6.49 -0.14 -4.98
C ARG A 44 6.13 0.83 -3.85
N VAL A 45 6.87 1.94 -3.73
CA VAL A 45 6.60 2.99 -2.73
C VAL A 45 5.26 3.69 -3.02
N ASN A 46 5.01 4.08 -4.27
CA ASN A 46 3.77 4.75 -4.63
C ASN A 46 2.54 3.86 -4.39
N GLN A 47 2.65 2.57 -4.72
CA GLN A 47 1.58 1.61 -4.50
C GLN A 47 1.32 1.38 -3.01
N ALA A 48 2.37 1.30 -2.18
CA ALA A 48 2.25 1.17 -0.73
C ALA A 48 1.48 2.34 -0.12
N ILE A 49 1.85 3.58 -0.46
CA ILE A 49 1.17 4.79 0.02
C ILE A 49 -0.30 4.79 -0.41
N TRP A 50 -0.56 4.45 -1.68
CA TRP A 50 -1.93 4.40 -2.20
C TRP A 50 -2.80 3.37 -1.48
N LEU A 51 -2.26 2.17 -1.21
CA LEU A 51 -2.98 1.11 -0.49
C LEU A 51 -3.31 1.54 0.95
N LEU A 52 -2.33 2.10 1.67
CA LEU A 52 -2.51 2.58 3.03
C LEU A 52 -3.56 3.70 3.10
N CYS A 53 -3.51 4.68 2.20
CA CYS A 53 -4.49 5.76 2.15
C CYS A 53 -5.90 5.26 1.77
N THR A 54 -5.99 4.29 0.87
CA THR A 54 -7.28 3.70 0.47
C THR A 54 -7.90 2.93 1.63
N GLY A 55 -7.14 2.06 2.32
CA GLY A 55 -7.60 1.32 3.50
C GLY A 55 -8.05 2.25 4.62
N ALA A 56 -7.26 3.27 4.94
CA ALA A 56 -7.62 4.26 5.97
C ALA A 56 -8.90 5.05 5.61
N ARG A 57 -9.10 5.39 4.33
CA ARG A 57 -10.29 6.08 3.86
C ARG A 57 -11.54 5.19 3.92
N GLU A 58 -11.41 3.93 3.54
CA GLU A 58 -12.50 2.96 3.62
C GLU A 58 -12.88 2.67 5.07
N ALA A 59 -11.90 2.51 5.97
CA ALA A 59 -12.11 2.28 7.39
C ALA A 59 -12.75 3.49 8.11
N ALA A 60 -12.47 4.71 7.65
CA ALA A 60 -13.07 5.94 8.18
C ALA A 60 -14.49 6.20 7.65
N PHE A 61 -14.89 5.57 6.55
CA PHE A 61 -16.20 5.84 5.94
C PHE A 61 -17.34 5.32 6.84
N ARG A 62 -18.23 6.24 7.26
CA ARG A 62 -19.35 5.97 8.18
C ARG A 62 -18.92 5.40 9.54
N ASN A 63 -17.68 5.67 9.96
CA ASN A 63 -17.15 5.27 11.26
C ASN A 63 -17.17 6.46 12.23
N ILE A 64 -17.16 6.15 13.54
CA ILE A 64 -17.03 7.15 14.61
C ILE A 64 -15.58 7.66 14.70
N LYS A 65 -14.62 6.78 14.37
CA LYS A 65 -13.19 7.11 14.34
C LYS A 65 -12.89 8.18 13.30
N THR A 66 -12.01 9.12 13.66
CA THR A 66 -11.52 10.12 12.71
C THR A 66 -10.57 9.50 11.69
N ILE A 67 -10.40 10.15 10.55
CA ILE A 67 -9.44 9.68 9.53
C ILE A 67 -8.00 9.60 10.08
N ALA A 68 -7.64 10.48 11.02
CA ALA A 68 -6.33 10.46 11.66
C ALA A 68 -6.11 9.20 12.51
N GLU A 69 -7.14 8.75 13.23
CA GLU A 69 -7.10 7.51 14.00
C GLU A 69 -7.03 6.28 13.08
N CYS A 70 -7.82 6.26 12.00
CA CYS A 70 -7.77 5.17 11.01
C CYS A 70 -6.41 5.09 10.30
N VAL A 71 -5.79 6.23 9.98
CA VAL A 71 -4.43 6.25 9.41
C VAL A 71 -3.41 5.77 10.43
N ALA A 72 -3.52 6.17 11.70
CA ALA A 72 -2.61 5.71 12.75
C ALA A 72 -2.73 4.19 12.97
N ASP A 73 -3.94 3.64 12.97
CA ASP A 73 -4.18 2.20 13.06
C ASP A 73 -3.55 1.45 11.86
N GLU A 74 -3.71 1.97 10.63
CA GLU A 74 -3.11 1.36 9.44
C GLU A 74 -1.58 1.43 9.38
N LEU A 75 -0.97 2.48 9.96
CA LEU A 75 0.49 2.59 10.02
C LEU A 75 1.13 1.69 11.08
N ILE A 76 0.36 1.26 12.09
CA ILE A 76 0.84 0.44 13.21
C ILE A 76 0.62 -1.06 12.98
N ASN A 77 -0.36 -1.44 12.15
CA ASN A 77 -0.61 -2.82 11.74
C ASN A 77 0.61 -3.52 11.12
#